data_AF-A0A1D2I462-F1
#
_entry.id   AF-A0A1D2I462-F1
#
_cell.length_a   1.000
_cell.length_b   1.000
_cell.length_c   1.000
_cell.angle_alpha   90.00
_cell.angle_beta   90.00
_cell.angle_gamma   90.00
#
_symmetry.space_group_name_H-M   'P 1'
#
loop_
_entity.id
_entity.type
_entity.pdbx_description
1 polymer ?
#
loop_
_entity_poly.entity_id
_entity_poly.type
_entity_poly.pdbx_seq_one_letter_code
_entity_poly.pdbx_strand_id
1 'polypeptide(L)' 'MNVDRGSDRLVTAARDNTREQRVAASRLVLKKARNRDDLRLLLEALGLNEKPPPGE' A
#
# COMPACT_ATOMS: atom_id res chain seq x y z
N MET A 1 -25.41 -13.42 -18.43
CA MET A 1 -24.64 -12.18 -18.62
C MET A 1 -23.77 -12.03 -17.38
N ASN A 2 -22.46 -12.23 -17.50
CA ASN A 2 -21.50 -12.30 -16.39
C ASN A 2 -20.99 -10.91 -16.01
N VAL A 3 -21.22 -10.41 -14.80
CA VAL A 3 -20.41 -9.34 -14.20
C VAL A 3 -20.69 -9.23 -12.69
N ASP A 4 -19.96 -10.01 -11.89
CA ASP A 4 -19.77 -9.69 -10.46
C ASP A 4 -18.45 -10.32 -9.98
N ARG A 5 -17.36 -9.96 -10.67
CA ARG A 5 -16.01 -10.51 -10.43
C ARG A 5 -14.97 -9.41 -10.18
N GLY A 6 -15.42 -8.24 -9.74
CA GLY A 6 -14.58 -7.06 -9.50
C GLY A 6 -14.45 -6.66 -8.02
N SER A 7 -15.41 -7.04 -7.17
CA SER A 7 -15.54 -6.47 -5.82
C SER A 7 -14.76 -7.25 -4.75
N ASP A 8 -14.39 -8.50 -5.02
CA ASP A 8 -13.81 -9.41 -4.01
C ASP A 8 -12.26 -9.37 -3.95
N ARG A 9 -11.61 -8.75 -4.95
CA ARG A 9 -10.14 -8.61 -5.00
C ARG A 9 -9.60 -7.37 -4.27
N LEU A 10 -10.47 -6.40 -3.99
CA LEU A 10 -10.07 -5.16 -3.29
C LEU A 10 -10.31 -5.25 -1.77
N VAL A 11 -11.27 -6.08 -1.34
CA VAL A 11 -11.58 -6.29 0.09
C VAL A 11 -10.50 -7.11 0.81
N THR A 12 -9.74 -7.93 0.08
CA THR A 12 -8.61 -8.70 0.62
C THR A 12 -7.29 -7.90 0.69
N ALA A 13 -7.15 -6.80 -0.04
CA ALA A 13 -5.93 -5.99 -0.05
C ALA A 13 -5.85 -5.01 1.13
N ALA A 14 -7.00 -4.55 1.63
CA ALA A 14 -7.06 -3.54 2.68
C ALA A 14 -6.88 -4.09 4.11
N ARG A 15 -6.98 -5.41 4.32
CA ARG A 15 -7.14 -5.94 5.68
C ARG A 15 -5.88 -6.28 6.46
N ASP A 16 -4.74 -6.64 5.87
CA ASP A 16 -3.59 -7.01 6.71
C ASP A 16 -2.25 -6.83 5.99
N ASN A 17 -1.83 -5.57 5.79
CA ASN A 17 -0.39 -5.33 5.71
C ASN A 17 0.15 -5.41 7.14
N THR A 18 0.68 -6.57 7.54
CA THR A 18 1.32 -6.73 8.85
C THR A 18 2.43 -5.70 9.03
N ARG A 19 2.80 -5.41 10.28
CA ARG A 19 3.89 -4.44 10.58
C ARG A 19 5.17 -4.83 9.84
N GLU A 20 5.43 -6.13 9.74
CA GLU A 20 6.58 -6.71 9.05
C GLU A 20 6.51 -6.48 7.54
N GLN A 21 5.34 -6.64 6.93
CA GLN A 21 5.13 -6.36 5.50
C GLN A 21 5.33 -4.88 5.18
N ARG A 22 4.86 -3.97 6.05
CA ARG A 22 5.10 -2.52 5.88
C ARG A 22 6.59 -2.18 5.97
N VAL A 23 7.32 -2.81 6.89
CA VAL A 23 8.78 -2.63 7.02
C VAL A 23 9.51 -3.17 5.80
N ALA A 24 9.14 -4.36 5.31
CA ALA A 24 9.74 -4.96 4.12
C ALA A 24 9.47 -4.11 2.87
N ALA A 25 8.24 -3.62 2.71
CA ALA A 25 7.84 -2.73 1.62
C ALA A 25 8.62 -1.41 1.68
N SER A 26 8.76 -0.80 2.86
CA SER A 26 9.57 0.41 3.06
C SER A 26 11.04 0.21 2.65
N ARG A 27 11.64 -0.94 3.01
CA ARG A 27 13.01 -1.29 2.61
C ARG A 27 13.14 -1.46 1.10
N LEU A 28 12.17 -2.10 0.46
CA LEU A 28 12.16 -2.28 -0.99
C LEU A 28 12.07 -0.93 -1.71
N VAL A 29 11.17 -0.07 -1.25
CA VAL A 29 10.96 1.28 -1.79
C VAL A 29 12.22 2.14 -1.65
N LEU A 30 12.86 2.15 -0.48
CA LEU A 30 14.12 2.87 -0.27
C LEU A 30 15.25 2.35 -1.17
N LYS A 31 15.28 1.05 -1.47
CA LYS A 31 16.28 0.46 -2.37
C LYS A 31 16.03 0.79 -3.84
N LYS A 32 14.79 1.05 -4.23
CA LYS A 32 14.37 1.22 -5.63
C LYS A 32 14.17 2.67 -6.04
N ALA A 33 13.85 3.55 -5.09
CA ALA A 33 13.64 4.96 -5.35
C ALA A 33 14.92 5.61 -5.89
N ARG A 34 14.81 6.29 -7.02
CA ARG A 34 15.93 6.99 -7.66
C ARG A 34 16.10 8.42 -7.18
N ASN A 35 15.03 9.01 -6.63
CA ASN A 35 15.01 10.35 -6.07
C ASN A 35 13.87 10.46 -5.03
N ARG A 36 13.73 11.65 -4.42
CA ARG A 36 12.75 11.91 -3.36
C ARG A 36 11.29 11.87 -3.86
N ASP A 37 11.05 12.23 -5.12
CA ASP A 37 9.71 12.23 -5.69
C ASP A 37 9.24 10.82 -6.01
N ASP A 38 10.13 10.00 -6.58
CA ASP A 38 9.95 8.57 -6.83
C ASP A 38 9.69 7.82 -5.51
N LEU A 39 10.43 8.17 -4.45
CA LEU A 39 10.19 7.64 -3.10
C LEU A 39 8.76 7.94 -2.63
N ARG A 40 8.30 9.18 -2.79
CA ARG A 40 6.98 9.62 -2.34
C ARG A 40 5.86 8.89 -3.09
N LEU A 41 5.97 8.81 -4.42
CA LEU A 41 5.01 8.10 -5.27
C LEU A 41 4.91 6.62 -4.90
N LEU A 42 6.04 5.96 -4.65
CA LEU A 42 6.06 4.55 -4.27
C LEU A 42 5.47 4.29 -2.89
N LEU A 43 5.73 5.17 -1.90
CA LEU A 43 5.14 5.05 -0.57
C LEU A 43 3.62 5.29 -0.60
N GLU A 44 3.15 6.23 -1.42
CA GLU A 44 1.74 6.55 -1.60
C GLU A 44 0.99 5.41 -2.30
N ALA A 45 1.55 4.85 -3.39
CA ALA A 45 0.96 3.72 -4.10
C ALA A 45 0.82 2.45 -3.23
N LEU A 46 1.62 2.33 -2.17
CA LEU A 46 1.57 1.22 -1.23
C LEU A 46 0.74 1.53 0.04
N GLY A 47 0.14 2.72 0.13
CA GLY A 47 -0.59 3.16 1.33
C GLY A 47 0.29 3.28 2.58
N LEU A 48 1.62 3.34 2.42
CA LEU A 48 2.56 3.41 3.55
C LEU A 48 2.65 4.83 4.14
N ASN A 49 2.16 5.82 3.42
CA ASN A 49 2.12 7.22 3.84
C ASN A 49 0.71 7.69 4.25
N GLU A 50 -0.28 6.79 4.19
CA GLU A 50 -1.61 7.09 4.68
C GLU A 50 -1.54 7.17 6.20
N LYS A 51 -1.74 8.37 6.73
CA LYS A 51 -1.93 8.57 8.17
C LYS A 51 -3.16 7.73 8.55
N PRO A 52 -3.08 6.86 9.58
CA PRO A 52 -4.25 6.13 10.03
C PRO A 52 -5.36 7.16 10.30
N PRO A 53 -6.60 6.90 9.85
CA PRO A 53 -7.70 7.82 10.09
C PRO A 53 -7.74 8.13 11.59
N PRO A 54 -7.92 9.41 11.98
CA PRO A 54 -8.09 9.74 13.39
C PRO A 54 -9.23 8.86 13.92
N GLY A 55 -8.92 8.06 14.94
CA GLY A 55 -9.76 6.97 15.40
C GLY A 55 -11.20 7.38 15.70
N GLU A 56 -12.11 6.44 15.42
CA GLU A 56 -13.45 6.38 16.03
C GLU A 56 -13.36 6.15 17.54
#